data_AF-A0A509YJU1-F1
#
_entry.id   AF-A0A509YJU1-F1
#
_cell.length_a   1.000
_cell.length_b   1.000
_cell.length_c   1.000
_cell.angle_alpha   90.00
_cell.angle_beta   90.00
_cell.angle_gamma   90.00
#
_symmetry.space_group_name_H-M   'P 1'
#
loop_
_entity.id
_entity.type
_entity.pdbx_description
1 polymer ?
#
loop_
_entity_poly.entity_id
_entity_poly.type
_entity_poly.pdbx_seq_one_letter_code
_entity_poly.pdbx_strand_id
1 'polypeptide(L)'
;MNMKNVIKMLAVAGLMTTGFAHAAVPADFNATPGVLFVKWHSTAALDGKANPMLEVRDESGDLLASVHANLMGTQQVKIPGRTQGNLTVSLAGESSEYRIPFGLGGGKDR
;
A
#
# COMPACT_ATOMS: atom_id res chain seq x y z
N MET A 1 -52.24 -14.66 -28.10
CA MET A 1 -52.84 -13.53 -27.36
C MET A 1 -53.82 -14.17 -26.35
N ASN A 2 -53.73 -14.06 -25.03
CA ASN A 2 -53.44 -12.86 -24.26
C ASN A 2 -52.97 -13.20 -22.83
N MET A 3 -51.99 -12.44 -22.36
CA MET A 3 -51.22 -12.57 -21.12
C MET A 3 -51.67 -11.52 -20.10
N LYS A 4 -51.76 -11.85 -18.81
CA LYS A 4 -51.82 -10.89 -17.69
C LYS A 4 -51.07 -11.49 -16.49
N ASN A 5 -49.79 -11.18 -16.33
CA ASN A 5 -49.23 -9.98 -15.65
C ASN A 5 -49.05 -10.22 -14.14
N VAL A 6 -47.81 -10.50 -13.70
CA VAL A 6 -47.25 -10.02 -12.44
C VAL A 6 -45.71 -10.11 -12.48
N ILE A 7 -45.09 -9.07 -13.02
CA ILE A 7 -43.66 -8.80 -12.84
C ILE A 7 -43.49 -8.30 -11.40
N LYS A 8 -42.93 -9.15 -10.52
CA LYS A 8 -42.43 -8.71 -9.22
C LYS A 8 -41.07 -8.04 -9.45
N MET A 9 -41.08 -6.71 -9.57
CA MET A 9 -39.89 -5.88 -9.43
C MET A 9 -39.31 -6.10 -8.03
N LEU A 10 -38.20 -6.83 -7.95
CA LEU A 10 -37.37 -6.85 -6.78
C LEU A 10 -36.34 -5.72 -6.93
N ALA A 11 -36.68 -4.56 -6.38
CA ALA A 11 -35.74 -3.48 -6.15
C ALA A 11 -34.74 -3.95 -5.09
N VAL A 12 -33.61 -4.51 -5.52
CA VAL A 12 -32.42 -4.56 -4.68
C VAL A 12 -31.70 -3.23 -4.86
N ALA A 13 -31.88 -2.40 -3.84
CA ALA A 13 -31.12 -1.18 -3.59
C ALA A 13 -29.62 -1.45 -3.70
N GLY A 14 -28.90 -0.43 -4.17
CA GLY A 14 -27.48 -0.48 -4.50
C GLY A 14 -26.62 -1.18 -3.44
N LEU A 15 -25.92 -2.21 -3.88
CA LEU A 15 -24.66 -2.62 -3.28
C LEU A 15 -23.53 -2.00 -4.11
N MET A 16 -23.39 -0.68 -4.00
CA MET A 16 -22.08 -0.05 -4.16
C MET A 16 -21.30 -0.34 -2.88
N THR A 17 -20.95 -1.61 -2.63
CA THR A 17 -20.00 -1.94 -1.57
C THR A 17 -18.62 -1.56 -2.08
N THR A 18 -18.30 -0.30 -1.83
CA THR A 18 -16.95 0.21 -1.65
C THR A 18 -16.18 -0.71 -0.71
N GLY A 19 -14.88 -0.80 -0.96
CA GLY A 19 -13.95 -1.53 -0.11
C GLY A 19 -13.25 -2.64 -0.87
N PHE A 20 -12.38 -2.28 -1.82
CA PHE A 20 -11.18 -3.08 -1.99
C PHE A 20 -10.50 -3.06 -0.62
N ALA A 21 -10.61 -4.15 0.13
CA ALA A 21 -9.65 -4.41 1.19
C ALA A 21 -8.32 -4.60 0.47
N HIS A 22 -7.60 -3.51 0.20
CA HIS A 22 -6.17 -3.60 -0.03
C HIS A 22 -5.65 -4.17 1.27
N ALA A 23 -5.30 -5.46 1.31
CA ALA A 23 -4.68 -5.94 2.52
C ALA A 23 -3.38 -5.14 2.65
N ALA A 24 -3.15 -4.70 3.88
CA ALA A 24 -1.99 -3.89 4.15
C ALA A 24 -0.76 -4.80 4.10
N VAL A 25 0.36 -4.25 3.64
CA VAL A 25 1.65 -4.89 3.80
C VAL A 25 1.86 -5.10 5.31
N PRO A 26 2.16 -6.33 5.77
CA PRO A 26 2.28 -6.67 7.20
C PRO A 26 3.62 -6.18 7.77
N ALA A 27 3.84 -4.87 7.73
CA ALA A 27 5.04 -4.21 8.22
C ALA A 27 4.74 -2.79 8.69
N ASP A 28 5.53 -2.32 9.66
CA ASP A 28 5.60 -0.90 9.99
C ASP A 28 6.67 -0.22 9.14
N PHE A 29 6.38 1.01 8.74
CA PHE A 29 7.27 1.82 7.91
C PHE A 29 7.83 3.00 8.69
N ASN A 30 9.12 3.26 8.52
CA ASN A 30 9.75 4.48 8.97
C ASN A 30 10.72 4.94 7.90
N ALA A 31 10.88 6.24 7.70
CA ALA A 31 11.81 6.75 6.69
C ALA A 31 12.78 7.74 7.33
N THR A 32 13.96 7.80 6.74
CA THR A 32 14.93 8.89 6.87
C THR A 32 15.40 9.28 5.47
N PRO A 33 15.97 10.48 5.26
CA PRO A 33 16.50 10.85 3.94
C PRO A 33 17.44 9.76 3.39
N GLY A 34 17.04 9.13 2.28
CA GLY A 34 17.82 8.11 1.57
C GLY A 34 17.49 6.65 1.93
N VAL A 35 16.69 6.39 2.98
CA VAL A 35 16.40 5.03 3.45
C VAL A 35 14.97 4.92 3.98
N LEU A 36 14.25 3.89 3.52
CA LEU A 36 13.01 3.40 4.12
C LEU A 36 13.31 2.16 4.96
N PHE A 37 13.02 2.24 6.25
CA PHE A 37 13.03 1.12 7.19
C PHE A 37 11.68 0.41 7.16
N VAL A 38 11.73 -0.88 6.88
CA VAL A 38 10.57 -1.77 6.83
C VAL A 38 10.70 -2.76 7.97
N LYS A 39 9.82 -2.67 8.95
CA LYS A 39 9.80 -3.54 10.13
C LYS A 39 8.72 -4.58 9.94
N TRP A 40 9.13 -5.79 9.55
CA TRP A 40 8.21 -6.89 9.30
C TRP A 40 7.55 -7.38 10.58
N HIS A 41 6.23 -7.60 10.53
CA HIS A 41 5.52 -8.25 11.63
C HIS A 41 5.90 -9.73 11.67
N SER A 42 6.11 -10.31 12.86
CA SER A 42 6.61 -11.69 12.99
C SER A 42 5.69 -12.76 12.38
N THR A 43 4.46 -12.40 12.04
CA THR A 43 3.45 -13.25 11.38
C THR A 43 3.28 -12.91 9.90
N ALA A 44 4.20 -12.15 9.29
CA ALA A 44 4.17 -11.75 7.87
C ALA A 44 4.42 -12.92 6.89
N ALA A 45 4.06 -14.15 7.25
CA ALA A 45 4.08 -15.30 6.36
C ALA A 45 3.09 -15.03 5.22
N LEU A 46 3.61 -14.54 4.09
CA LEU A 46 2.85 -14.46 2.85
C LEU A 46 2.61 -15.89 2.40
N ASP A 47 1.39 -16.37 2.65
CA ASP A 47 0.93 -17.72 2.35
C ASP A 47 1.38 -18.12 0.92
N GLY A 48 2.31 -19.07 0.83
CA GLY A 48 2.79 -19.63 -0.44
C GLY A 48 3.71 -18.76 -1.31
N LYS A 49 4.12 -17.55 -0.91
CA LYS A 49 4.98 -16.68 -1.75
C LYS A 49 6.45 -16.77 -1.35
N ALA A 50 7.21 -17.61 -2.05
CA ALA A 50 8.66 -17.66 -1.93
C ALA A 50 9.29 -16.37 -2.49
N ASN A 51 9.97 -15.59 -1.64
CA ASN A 51 10.76 -14.39 -2.00
C ASN A 51 9.95 -13.28 -2.73
N PRO A 52 8.94 -12.68 -2.08
CA PRO A 52 8.21 -11.56 -2.68
C PRO A 52 9.12 -10.35 -2.95
N MET A 53 8.82 -9.60 -4.01
CA MET A 53 9.42 -8.28 -4.24
C MET A 53 8.63 -7.22 -3.49
N LEU A 54 9.36 -6.38 -2.76
CA LEU A 54 8.90 -5.15 -2.17
C LEU A 54 9.21 -4.00 -3.13
N GLU A 55 8.16 -3.37 -3.63
CA GLU A 55 8.25 -2.20 -4.49
C GLU A 55 7.88 -0.96 -3.68
N VAL A 56 8.66 0.11 -3.83
CA VAL A 56 8.37 1.41 -3.24
C VAL A 56 8.20 2.39 -4.38
N ARG A 57 7.03 3.02 -4.44
CA ARG A 57 6.66 4.03 -5.44
C ARG A 57 6.37 5.36 -4.76
N ASP A 58 6.65 6.45 -5.45
CA ASP A 58 6.24 7.78 -4.99
C ASP A 58 4.76 8.08 -5.29
N GLU A 59 4.33 9.30 -4.96
CA GLU A 59 2.96 9.78 -5.19
C GLU A 59 2.57 9.88 -6.67
N SER A 60 3.55 10.00 -7.57
CA SER A 60 3.33 10.01 -9.03
C SER A 60 3.22 8.58 -9.58
N GLY A 61 3.54 7.57 -8.77
CA GLY A 61 3.57 6.15 -9.15
C GLY A 61 4.94 5.69 -9.67
N ASP A 62 5.95 6.56 -9.64
CA ASP A 62 7.30 6.24 -10.12
C ASP A 62 7.99 5.28 -9.15
N LEU A 63 8.65 4.27 -9.71
CA LEU A 63 9.37 3.26 -8.93
C LEU A 63 10.66 3.84 -8.36
N LEU A 64 10.70 3.97 -7.04
CA LEU A 64 11.87 4.46 -6.31
C LEU A 64 12.84 3.34 -5.95
N ALA A 65 12.30 2.18 -5.58
CA ALA A 65 13.08 1.01 -5.19
C ALA A 65 12.29 -0.28 -5.43
N SER A 66 13.01 -1.35 -5.78
CA SER A 66 12.49 -2.71 -5.85
C SER A 66 13.52 -3.66 -5.26
N VAL A 67 13.15 -4.37 -4.20
CA VAL A 67 14.05 -5.24 -3.44
C VAL A 67 13.32 -6.48 -2.96
N HIS A 68 14.04 -7.58 -2.76
CA HIS A 68 13.46 -8.77 -2.12
C HIS A 68 13.06 -8.45 -0.67
N ALA A 69 11.87 -8.88 -0.26
CA ALA A 69 11.41 -8.72 1.11
C ALA A 69 11.95 -9.86 1.99
N ASN A 70 12.59 -9.49 3.11
CA ASN A 70 13.10 -10.43 4.09
C ASN A 70 11.99 -11.05 4.95
N LEU A 71 10.81 -10.41 5.01
CA LEU A 71 9.64 -10.83 5.81
C LEU A 71 9.90 -11.06 7.30
N MET A 72 11.10 -10.74 7.79
CA MET A 72 11.55 -10.91 9.16
C MET A 72 12.43 -9.74 9.58
N GLY A 73 12.28 -9.31 10.83
CA GLY A 73 13.10 -8.24 11.41
C GLY A 73 12.93 -6.89 10.73
N THR A 74 13.98 -6.06 10.79
CA THR A 74 14.00 -4.75 10.10
C THR A 74 14.85 -4.84 8.84
N GLN A 75 14.27 -4.41 7.72
CA GLN A 75 14.93 -4.29 6.43
C GLN A 75 15.13 -2.82 6.06
N GLN A 76 16.28 -2.50 5.48
CA GLN A 76 16.57 -1.18 4.94
C GLN A 76 16.44 -1.21 3.42
N VAL A 77 15.62 -0.31 2.90
CA VAL A 77 15.41 -0.13 1.46
C VAL A 77 15.97 1.24 1.09
N LYS A 78 16.94 1.26 0.17
CA LYS A 78 17.49 2.53 -0.32
C LYS A 78 16.45 3.19 -1.22
N ILE A 79 16.14 4.44 -0.93
CA ILE A 79 15.28 5.30 -1.75
C ILE A 79 16.03 6.60 -2.05
N PRO A 80 15.65 7.38 -3.07
CA PRO A 80 16.26 8.67 -3.32
C PRO A 80 16.21 9.59 -2.07
N GLY A 81 17.32 10.28 -1.76
CA GLY A 81 17.39 11.16 -0.59
C GLY A 81 16.41 12.34 -0.60
N ARG A 82 15.90 12.68 -1.80
CA ARG A 82 14.92 13.76 -2.03
C ARG A 82 13.48 13.28 -2.08
N THR A 83 13.21 12.00 -1.82
CA THR A 83 11.85 11.48 -1.80
C THR A 83 11.02 12.13 -0.69
N GLN A 84 9.81 12.60 -1.05
CA GLN A 84 8.87 13.31 -0.18
C GLN A 84 7.43 12.88 -0.50
N GLY A 85 6.50 13.28 0.36
CA GLY A 85 5.08 12.99 0.14
C GLY A 85 4.66 11.59 0.57
N ASN A 86 3.68 11.03 -0.13
CA ASN A 86 3.16 9.71 0.14
C ASN A 86 3.91 8.67 -0.69
N LEU A 87 4.30 7.58 -0.05
CA LEU A 87 4.84 6.40 -0.70
C LEU A 87 3.77 5.33 -0.79
N THR A 88 3.72 4.66 -1.93
CA THR A 88 3.01 3.40 -2.05
C THR A 88 4.01 2.27 -1.93
N VAL A 89 3.89 1.48 -0.87
CA VAL A 89 4.70 0.28 -0.65
C VAL A 89 3.88 -0.92 -1.05
N SER A 90 4.32 -1.66 -2.06
CA SER A 90 3.63 -2.83 -2.59
C SER A 90 4.41 -4.10 -2.30
N LEU A 91 3.73 -5.10 -1.78
CA LEU A 91 4.29 -6.42 -1.50
C LEU A 91 3.30 -7.47 -1.96
N ALA A 92 3.70 -8.30 -2.92
CA ALA A 92 2.96 -9.50 -3.26
C ALA A 92 1.48 -9.34 -3.70
N GLY A 93 1.03 -8.14 -4.08
CA GLY A 93 -0.38 -7.84 -4.40
C GLY A 93 -1.05 -6.98 -3.33
N GLU A 94 -0.43 -6.90 -2.15
CA GLU A 94 -0.79 -5.97 -1.08
C GLU A 94 -0.12 -4.63 -1.29
N SER A 95 -0.78 -3.58 -0.82
CA SER A 95 -0.27 -2.21 -0.90
C SER A 95 -0.56 -1.45 0.38
N SER A 96 0.37 -0.58 0.77
CA SER A 96 0.24 0.28 1.92
C SER A 96 0.80 1.65 1.62
N GLU A 97 0.06 2.66 2.05
CA GLU A 97 0.49 4.04 1.93
C GLU A 97 1.29 4.44 3.17
N TYR A 98 2.45 5.05 2.94
CA TYR A 98 3.28 5.60 4.01
C TYR A 98 3.63 7.04 3.71
N ARG A 99 3.23 7.95 4.59
CA ARG A 99 3.58 9.37 4.48
C ARG A 99 4.96 9.62 5.06
N ILE A 100 5.86 10.16 4.25
CA ILE A 100 7.18 10.57 4.71
C ILE A 100 7.02 11.76 5.67
N PRO A 101 7.53 11.67 6.92
CA PRO A 101 7.31 12.71 7.93
C PRO A 101 8.20 13.95 7.74
N PHE A 102 9.07 13.96 6.73
CA PHE A 102 9.94 15.07 6.37
C PHE A 102 9.68 15.56 4.94
N GLY A 103 9.67 16.87 4.76
CA GLY A 103 9.48 17.53 3.46
C GLY A 103 10.19 18.87 3.42
N LEU A 104 10.69 19.26 2.25
CA LEU A 104 11.30 20.56 2.01
C LEU A 104 10.17 21.56 1.71
N GLY A 105 9.45 21.99 2.75
CA GLY A 105 8.53 23.12 2.61
C GLY A 105 7.43 23.20 3.68
N GLY A 106 7.57 24.13 4.63
CA GLY A 106 6.50 24.47 5.58
C GLY A 106 6.85 25.20 6.88
N GLY A 107 7.95 25.98 6.96
CA GLY A 107 8.14 27.15 7.84
C GLY A 107 7.86 27.06 9.36
N LYS A 108 8.92 27.30 10.15
CA LYS A 108 8.88 28.31 11.23
C LYS A 108 10.29 28.86 11.40
N ASP A 109 10.51 30.01 10.76
CA ASP A 109 11.49 31.00 11.18
C ASP A 109 11.47 31.11 12.71
N ARG A 110 12.61 30.83 13.35
CA ARG A 110 12.90 31.11 14.76
C ARG A 110 14.38 31.41 14.92
#